data_AF-A0A1C6E2Z2-F1
#
_entry.id   AF-A0A1C6E2Z2-F1
#
_cell.length_a   1.000
_cell.length_b   1.000
_cell.length_c   1.000
_cell.angle_alpha   90.00
_cell.angle_beta   90.00
_cell.angle_gamma   90.00
#
_symmetry.space_group_name_H-M   'P 1'
#
loop_
_entity.id
_entity.type
_entity.pdbx_description
1 polymer ?
#
loop_
_entity_poly.entity_id
_entity_poly.type
_entity_poly.pdbx_seq_one_letter_code
_entity_poly.pdbx_strand_id
1 'polypeptide(L)'
;MGVLRELVRAFRDGFNSGSGKAKEGQKADVEYETPAEEYRQKDMTVEREWLYPAGLPTFETLEGAGHADPRGLVYAILWFNTERKRPFSDEDISYLDFGKKSMAYSALRKGGMIAPLEPCEEMAELYTREEMEKIAKERGVSKSGNKCALAKKLLDGGAKIDRRKHRGHLFRLTEKGKDAILEYRSDEEAAIRCAAMSLKNLNYDGAVAAYREFDKKWGFAHTSGKKHTIFAHYDIPRCKFRFIETYPMWELENTRNFKDTLRACLIAGLMRGCEDRLTLRYNVESLCRETIRCPGLTGLFDYEKEALWEMQEQVNHNAGSALEYYISHVLYLSRKEVRGY
;
A
#
# COMPACT_ATOMS: atom_id res chain seq x y z
N MET A 1 -4.82 4.14 -18.16
CA MET A 1 -5.30 3.21 -17.10
C MET A 1 -5.41 1.74 -17.55
N GLY A 2 -5.32 1.40 -18.85
CA GLY A 2 -5.28 0.00 -19.31
C GLY A 2 -3.93 -0.72 -19.08
N VAL A 3 -2.82 0.03 -19.11
CA VAL A 3 -1.44 -0.52 -19.04
C VAL A 3 -1.08 -1.08 -17.66
N LEU A 4 -1.65 -0.53 -16.58
CA LEU A 4 -1.39 -1.03 -15.21
C LEU A 4 -2.05 -2.39 -14.91
N ARG A 5 -3.10 -2.77 -15.65
CA ARG A 5 -3.78 -4.07 -15.46
C ARG A 5 -3.13 -5.22 -16.22
N GLU A 6 -2.38 -4.92 -17.28
CA GLU A 6 -1.68 -5.96 -18.06
C GLU A 6 -0.33 -6.33 -17.45
N LEU A 7 0.39 -5.38 -16.84
CA LEU A 7 1.64 -5.65 -16.10
C LEU A 7 1.44 -6.58 -14.89
N VAL A 8 0.29 -6.49 -14.22
CA VAL A 8 -0.03 -7.37 -13.07
C VAL A 8 -0.37 -8.79 -13.50
N ARG A 9 -0.84 -9.01 -14.74
CA ARG A 9 -1.12 -10.36 -15.27
C ARG A 9 0.14 -11.07 -15.76
N ALA A 10 1.04 -10.37 -16.44
CA ALA A 10 2.29 -10.97 -16.93
C ALA A 10 3.24 -11.40 -15.79
N PHE A 11 3.17 -10.77 -14.62
CA PHE A 11 4.05 -11.07 -13.48
C PHE A 11 3.70 -12.35 -12.72
N ARG A 12 2.47 -12.86 -12.84
CA ARG A 12 2.02 -14.06 -12.11
C ARG A 12 2.50 -15.35 -12.79
N ASP A 13 2.69 -15.35 -14.10
CA ASP A 13 2.93 -16.57 -14.87
C ASP A 13 4.42 -16.95 -14.97
N GLY A 14 5.35 -16.02 -14.69
CA GLY A 14 6.79 -16.28 -14.74
C GLY A 14 7.39 -17.01 -13.53
N PHE A 15 6.60 -17.30 -12.49
CA PHE A 15 7.09 -17.85 -11.22
C PHE A 15 7.14 -19.40 -11.18
N ASN A 16 6.70 -20.09 -12.24
CA ASN A 16 6.59 -21.56 -12.28
C ASN A 16 7.45 -22.19 -13.40
N SER A 17 8.78 -22.10 -13.29
CA SER A 17 9.68 -23.07 -13.96
C SER A 17 11.10 -23.02 -13.38
N GLY A 18 11.29 -23.70 -12.25
CA GLY A 18 12.63 -24.03 -11.77
C GLY A 18 13.16 -25.32 -12.41
N SER A 19 14.44 -25.32 -12.81
CA SER A 19 15.43 -26.35 -12.44
C SER A 19 16.70 -26.25 -13.30
N GLY A 20 17.83 -25.97 -12.66
CA GLY A 20 19.16 -26.05 -13.27
C GLY A 20 20.23 -25.98 -12.19
N LYS A 21 20.91 -27.09 -11.93
CA LYS A 21 21.89 -27.29 -10.85
C LYS A 21 23.16 -26.46 -11.10
N ALA A 22 23.68 -25.77 -10.07
CA ALA A 22 25.02 -25.18 -10.07
C ALA A 22 25.91 -25.90 -9.06
N LYS A 23 27.16 -26.17 -9.48
CA LYS A 23 28.20 -26.92 -8.77
C LYS A 23 29.00 -26.02 -7.82
N GLU A 24 29.49 -26.65 -6.76
CA GLU A 24 30.42 -26.13 -5.75
C GLU A 24 31.73 -25.58 -6.32
N GLY A 25 32.24 -24.52 -5.69
CA GLY A 25 33.60 -23.99 -5.82
C GLY A 25 34.00 -23.24 -4.54
N GLN A 26 35.17 -23.57 -4.00
CA GLN A 26 35.62 -23.34 -2.62
C GLN A 26 36.11 -21.92 -2.29
N LYS A 27 35.79 -21.52 -1.03
CA LYS A 27 36.52 -20.76 0.01
C LYS A 27 37.67 -19.80 -0.33
N ALA A 28 37.61 -18.62 0.31
CA ALA A 28 38.74 -18.03 1.01
C ALA A 28 38.24 -17.32 2.30
N ASP A 29 38.78 -17.75 3.44
CA ASP A 29 38.45 -17.29 4.79
C ASP A 29 39.08 -15.91 5.07
N VAL A 30 38.30 -14.95 5.57
CA VAL A 30 38.80 -13.73 6.22
C VAL A 30 37.99 -13.53 7.49
N GLU A 31 38.60 -13.83 8.65
CA GLU A 31 38.04 -13.58 9.97
C GLU A 31 38.00 -12.07 10.26
N TYR A 32 36.82 -11.57 10.61
CA TYR A 32 36.65 -10.28 11.26
C TYR A 32 36.08 -10.52 12.66
N GLU A 33 36.84 -10.10 13.67
CA GLU A 33 36.40 -10.08 15.07
C GLU A 33 35.13 -9.22 15.21
N THR A 34 34.02 -9.89 15.46
CA THR A 34 32.75 -9.26 15.85
C THR A 34 32.73 -9.13 17.37
N PRO A 35 32.24 -8.02 17.96
CA PRO A 35 31.95 -7.99 19.39
C PRO A 35 30.86 -9.02 19.68
N ALA A 36 31.27 -10.14 20.28
CA ALA A 36 30.39 -11.24 20.63
C ALA A 36 29.52 -10.83 21.84
N GLU A 37 28.38 -10.21 21.57
CA GLU A 37 27.23 -10.40 22.46
C GLU A 37 26.68 -11.80 22.20
N GLU A 38 26.70 -12.63 23.24
CA GLU A 38 26.32 -14.04 23.23
C GLU A 38 24.79 -14.20 23.03
N TYR A 39 24.31 -14.04 21.80
CA TYR A 39 22.90 -14.27 21.48
C TYR A 39 22.62 -15.78 21.41
N ARG A 40 22.13 -16.32 22.52
CA ARG A 40 21.78 -17.74 22.66
C ARG A 40 20.83 -18.20 21.55
N GLN A 41 21.30 -19.25 20.88
CA GLN A 41 20.76 -20.00 19.74
C GLN A 41 19.39 -20.72 19.97
N LYS A 42 18.51 -20.21 20.85
CA LYS A 42 17.30 -20.94 21.27
C LYS A 42 16.00 -20.62 20.50
N ASP A 43 16.01 -19.70 19.53
CA ASP A 43 14.77 -19.22 18.89
C ASP A 43 14.46 -19.81 17.50
N MET A 44 14.95 -21.01 17.16
CA MET A 44 14.69 -21.61 15.84
C MET A 44 13.54 -22.62 15.79
N THR A 45 12.70 -22.74 16.82
CA THR A 45 11.59 -23.70 16.81
C THR A 45 10.26 -23.10 17.26
N VAL A 46 9.64 -22.24 16.44
CA VAL A 46 8.16 -22.15 16.34
C VAL A 46 7.77 -21.65 14.95
N GLU A 47 7.47 -22.56 14.03
CA GLU A 47 7.04 -22.25 12.67
C GLU A 47 5.52 -22.05 12.53
N ARG A 48 4.74 -21.87 13.62
CA ARG A 48 3.26 -21.85 13.50
C ARG A 48 2.41 -20.90 14.32
N GLU A 49 2.93 -20.12 15.25
CA GLU A 49 2.10 -19.10 15.95
C GLU A 49 2.84 -17.80 16.07
N TRP A 50 3.06 -17.24 14.90
CA TRP A 50 3.25 -15.85 14.85
C TRP A 50 1.85 -15.21 15.08
N LEU A 51 1.64 -14.46 16.16
CA LEU A 51 0.40 -13.73 16.46
C LEU A 51 0.74 -12.27 16.79
N TYR A 52 0.02 -11.30 16.20
CA TYR A 52 0.14 -9.90 16.62
C TYR A 52 -0.24 -9.83 18.11
N PRO A 53 0.69 -9.48 19.02
CA PRO A 53 0.56 -9.76 20.45
C PRO A 53 -0.39 -8.80 21.18
N ALA A 54 -0.72 -7.66 20.60
CA ALA A 54 -1.67 -6.73 21.17
C ALA A 54 -3.11 -7.09 20.79
N GLY A 55 -4.02 -6.99 21.76
CA GLY A 55 -5.45 -7.12 21.53
C GLY A 55 -5.92 -5.99 20.61
N LEU A 56 -6.24 -6.31 19.36
CA LEU A 56 -6.89 -5.39 18.44
C LEU A 56 -8.41 -5.48 18.64
N PRO A 57 -9.16 -4.37 18.55
CA PRO A 57 -10.60 -4.46 18.43
C PRO A 57 -10.95 -5.24 17.16
N THR A 58 -11.92 -6.15 17.23
CA THR A 58 -12.46 -6.80 16.04
C THR A 58 -13.49 -5.90 15.38
N PHE A 59 -13.74 -6.08 14.09
CA PHE A 59 -14.74 -5.30 13.39
C PHE A 59 -16.13 -5.43 14.02
N GLU A 60 -16.47 -6.58 14.58
CA GLU A 60 -17.71 -6.78 15.34
C GLU A 60 -17.75 -5.91 16.61
N THR A 61 -16.61 -5.75 17.31
CA THR A 61 -16.54 -4.82 18.45
C THR A 61 -16.68 -3.36 18.02
N LEU A 62 -16.19 -3.01 16.83
CA LEU A 62 -16.37 -1.67 16.25
C LEU A 62 -17.81 -1.43 15.79
N GLU A 63 -18.52 -2.48 15.36
CA GLU A 63 -19.92 -2.43 14.96
C GLU A 63 -20.85 -2.02 16.10
N GLY A 64 -20.52 -2.35 17.35
CA GLY A 64 -21.34 -2.02 18.54
C GLY A 64 -21.73 -0.55 18.67
N ALA A 65 -21.00 0.36 18.02
CA ALA A 65 -21.31 1.78 17.88
C ALA A 65 -22.08 2.14 16.59
N GLY A 66 -22.78 1.20 15.96
CA GLY A 66 -23.47 1.38 14.68
C GLY A 66 -22.52 1.58 13.49
N HIS A 67 -21.34 0.95 13.53
CA HIS A 67 -20.22 1.16 12.61
C HIS A 67 -19.74 2.62 12.52
N ALA A 68 -19.86 3.40 13.60
CA ALA A 68 -19.39 4.77 13.64
C ALA A 68 -17.87 4.90 13.82
N ASP A 69 -17.17 3.80 14.12
CA ASP A 69 -15.74 3.81 14.38
C ASP A 69 -14.94 4.19 13.10
N PRO A 70 -14.03 5.18 13.17
CA PRO A 70 -13.28 5.66 12.02
C PRO A 70 -12.39 4.60 11.37
N ARG A 71 -11.94 3.57 12.09
CA ARG A 71 -11.06 2.52 11.53
C ARG A 71 -11.76 1.77 10.39
N GLY A 72 -12.98 1.30 10.65
CA GLY A 72 -13.78 0.58 9.67
C GLY A 72 -14.28 1.49 8.54
N LEU A 73 -14.65 2.72 8.87
CA LEU A 73 -15.13 3.70 7.89
C LEU A 73 -14.02 4.14 6.93
N VAL A 74 -12.86 4.53 7.43
CA VAL A 74 -11.72 4.96 6.59
C VAL A 74 -11.24 3.81 5.74
N TYR A 75 -11.11 2.60 6.31
CA TYR A 75 -10.70 1.42 5.55
C TYR A 75 -11.57 1.17 4.32
N ALA A 76 -12.89 1.38 4.44
CA ALA A 76 -13.84 1.17 3.34
C ALA A 76 -13.58 2.06 2.10
N ILE A 77 -12.94 3.22 2.29
CA ILE A 77 -12.72 4.26 1.26
C ILE A 77 -11.24 4.66 1.09
N LEU A 78 -10.32 4.03 1.80
CA LEU A 78 -8.90 4.43 1.89
C LEU A 78 -8.20 4.52 0.54
N TRP A 79 -8.63 3.69 -0.42
CA TRP A 79 -8.06 3.62 -1.76
C TRP A 79 -8.52 4.75 -2.69
N PHE A 80 -9.48 5.57 -2.26
CA PHE A 80 -9.97 6.67 -3.08
C PHE A 80 -8.93 7.77 -3.23
N ASN A 81 -8.89 8.36 -4.42
CA ASN A 81 -8.19 9.60 -4.68
C ASN A 81 -9.01 10.76 -4.07
N THR A 82 -8.43 11.50 -3.15
CA THR A 82 -9.07 12.64 -2.46
C THR A 82 -9.36 13.81 -3.41
N GLU A 83 -8.58 13.94 -4.48
CA GLU A 83 -8.74 14.93 -5.55
C GLU A 83 -9.71 14.49 -6.65
N ARG A 84 -10.39 13.35 -6.46
CA ARG A 84 -11.33 12.82 -7.44
C ARG A 84 -12.51 13.78 -7.62
N LYS A 85 -12.65 14.31 -8.84
CA LYS A 85 -13.80 15.15 -9.23
C LYS A 85 -15.04 14.35 -9.63
N ARG A 86 -14.84 13.16 -10.21
CA ARG A 86 -15.95 12.31 -10.69
C ARG A 86 -16.63 11.58 -9.53
N PRO A 87 -17.96 11.46 -9.50
CA PRO A 87 -18.66 10.60 -8.55
C PRO A 87 -18.18 9.14 -8.61
N PHE A 88 -18.51 8.37 -7.58
CA PHE A 88 -18.29 6.92 -7.50
C PHE A 88 -19.58 6.20 -7.13
N SER A 89 -19.64 4.91 -7.42
CA SER A 89 -20.77 4.04 -7.11
C SER A 89 -20.55 3.29 -5.79
N ASP A 90 -21.60 2.68 -5.25
CA ASP A 90 -21.48 1.76 -4.11
C ASP A 90 -20.62 0.51 -4.40
N GLU A 91 -20.44 0.16 -5.69
CA GLU A 91 -19.51 -0.89 -6.14
C GLU A 91 -18.04 -0.53 -5.88
N ASP A 92 -17.72 0.76 -5.77
CA ASP A 92 -16.36 1.24 -5.49
C ASP A 92 -16.06 1.21 -3.97
N ILE A 93 -17.03 0.94 -3.09
CA ILE A 93 -16.79 0.93 -1.65
C ILE A 93 -16.37 -0.49 -1.23
N SER A 94 -15.32 -0.60 -0.41
CA SER A 94 -15.00 -1.89 0.23
C SER A 94 -16.06 -2.21 1.28
N TYR A 95 -16.77 -3.33 1.10
CA TYR A 95 -17.87 -3.76 1.98
C TYR A 95 -17.59 -5.08 2.69
N LEU A 96 -16.37 -5.61 2.58
CA LEU A 96 -16.01 -6.97 3.03
C LEU A 96 -16.40 -7.21 4.49
N ASP A 97 -16.05 -6.29 5.38
CA ASP A 97 -16.35 -6.41 6.81
C ASP A 97 -17.80 -6.08 7.17
N PHE A 98 -18.47 -5.28 6.35
CA PHE A 98 -19.87 -4.90 6.55
C PHE A 98 -20.85 -5.99 6.10
N GLY A 99 -20.36 -7.03 5.42
CA GLY A 99 -21.16 -8.14 4.85
C GLY A 99 -22.04 -7.76 3.65
N LYS A 100 -22.60 -6.55 3.64
CA LYS A 100 -23.47 -6.04 2.57
C LYS A 100 -23.05 -4.62 2.16
N LYS A 101 -23.07 -4.35 0.86
CA LYS A 101 -22.83 -3.01 0.29
C LYS A 101 -23.74 -1.94 0.91
N SER A 102 -25.01 -2.28 1.13
CA SER A 102 -25.98 -1.37 1.74
C SER A 102 -25.62 -0.98 3.17
N MET A 103 -24.96 -1.85 3.92
CA MET A 103 -24.48 -1.53 5.27
C MET A 103 -23.26 -0.61 5.19
N ALA A 104 -22.31 -0.89 4.31
CA ALA A 104 -21.10 -0.09 4.13
C ALA A 104 -21.41 1.37 3.75
N TYR A 105 -22.15 1.61 2.66
CA TYR A 105 -22.45 2.99 2.25
C TYR A 105 -23.39 3.70 3.24
N SER A 106 -24.27 2.95 3.94
CA SER A 106 -25.14 3.52 4.97
C SER A 106 -24.32 3.99 6.18
N ALA A 107 -23.36 3.19 6.63
CA ALA A 107 -22.42 3.55 7.70
C ALA A 107 -21.57 4.76 7.29
N LEU A 108 -20.99 4.75 6.10
CA LEU A 108 -20.21 5.89 5.56
C LEU A 108 -21.04 7.18 5.47
N ARG A 109 -22.30 7.08 5.03
CA ARG A 109 -23.21 8.23 4.96
C ARG A 109 -23.57 8.75 6.34
N LYS A 110 -23.93 7.88 7.28
CA LYS A 110 -24.23 8.25 8.68
C LYS A 110 -23.01 8.85 9.37
N GLY A 111 -21.82 8.32 9.09
CA GLY A 111 -20.54 8.85 9.54
C GLY A 111 -20.13 10.16 8.85
N GLY A 112 -20.86 10.58 7.81
CA GLY A 112 -20.58 11.80 7.06
C GLY A 112 -19.36 11.74 6.17
N MET A 113 -18.85 10.54 5.85
CA MET A 113 -17.67 10.34 4.99
C MET A 113 -17.99 10.49 3.50
N ILE A 114 -19.22 10.13 3.12
CA ILE A 114 -19.72 10.23 1.76
C ILE A 114 -21.09 10.91 1.75
N ALA A 115 -21.40 11.60 0.66
CA ALA A 115 -22.69 12.20 0.40
C ALA A 115 -23.28 11.66 -0.91
N PRO A 116 -24.58 11.33 -0.96
CA PRO A 116 -25.25 11.03 -2.23
C PRO A 116 -25.23 12.27 -3.13
N LEU A 117 -25.25 12.06 -4.44
CA LEU A 117 -25.49 13.15 -5.38
C LEU A 117 -26.91 13.68 -5.26
N GLU A 118 -27.08 14.96 -5.58
CA GLU A 118 -28.42 15.52 -5.82
C GLU A 118 -29.07 14.79 -7.01
N PRO A 119 -30.39 14.50 -6.98
CA PRO A 119 -31.04 13.69 -8.02
C PRO A 119 -30.81 14.20 -9.45
N CYS A 120 -30.77 15.52 -9.65
CA CYS A 120 -30.52 16.11 -10.96
C CYS A 120 -29.08 15.87 -11.45
N GLU A 121 -28.12 15.90 -10.54
CA GLU A 121 -26.72 15.58 -10.83
C GLU A 121 -26.55 14.09 -11.09
N GLU A 122 -27.18 13.24 -10.25
CA GLU A 122 -27.16 11.78 -10.40
C GLU A 122 -27.71 11.37 -11.78
N MET A 123 -28.86 11.92 -12.19
CA MET A 123 -29.42 11.65 -13.51
C MET A 123 -28.54 12.18 -14.64
N ALA A 124 -27.95 13.36 -14.48
CA ALA A 124 -27.05 13.94 -15.47
C ALA A 124 -25.73 13.16 -15.61
N GLU A 125 -25.28 12.45 -14.59
CA GLU A 125 -24.09 11.60 -14.68
C GLU A 125 -24.41 10.22 -15.26
N LEU A 126 -25.55 9.63 -14.89
CA LEU A 126 -25.88 8.24 -15.27
C LEU A 126 -26.36 8.07 -16.71
N TYR A 127 -27.09 9.05 -17.25
CA TYR A 127 -27.73 8.93 -18.57
C TYR A 127 -26.92 9.68 -19.61
N THR A 128 -26.89 9.21 -20.86
CA THR A 128 -26.42 10.06 -21.97
C THR A 128 -27.45 11.14 -22.28
N ARG A 129 -27.04 12.18 -23.02
CA ARG A 129 -27.99 13.24 -23.41
C ARG A 129 -29.12 12.66 -24.27
N GLU A 130 -28.80 11.74 -25.17
CA GLU A 130 -29.75 11.10 -26.08
C GLU A 130 -30.79 10.26 -25.31
N GLU A 131 -30.35 9.52 -24.29
CA GLU A 131 -31.26 8.76 -23.42
C GLU A 131 -32.24 9.69 -22.69
N MET A 132 -31.75 10.81 -22.18
CA MET A 132 -32.60 11.81 -21.51
C MET A 132 -33.59 12.47 -22.48
N GLU A 133 -33.17 12.78 -23.70
CA GLU A 133 -34.05 13.35 -24.73
C GLU A 133 -35.12 12.35 -25.20
N LYS A 134 -34.83 11.04 -25.18
CA LYS A 134 -35.81 9.99 -25.43
C LYS A 134 -36.87 9.96 -24.31
N ILE A 135 -36.44 9.95 -23.05
CA ILE A 135 -37.35 10.02 -21.89
C ILE A 135 -38.18 11.31 -21.94
N ALA A 136 -37.58 12.44 -22.33
CA ALA A 136 -38.28 13.72 -22.45
C ALA A 136 -39.37 13.67 -23.51
N LYS A 137 -39.10 13.04 -24.66
CA LYS A 137 -40.09 12.85 -25.73
C LYS A 137 -41.27 11.99 -25.26
N GLU A 138 -40.98 10.88 -24.61
CA GLU A 138 -42.00 9.94 -24.08
C GLU A 138 -42.90 10.60 -23.03
N ARG A 139 -42.38 11.59 -22.29
CA ARG A 139 -43.09 12.30 -21.22
C ARG A 139 -43.63 13.67 -21.60
N GLY A 140 -43.46 14.10 -22.85
CA GLY A 140 -43.86 15.45 -23.29
C GLY A 140 -43.10 16.59 -22.61
N VAL A 141 -41.89 16.34 -22.11
CA VAL A 141 -41.03 17.33 -21.44
C VAL A 141 -40.11 18.02 -22.47
N SER A 142 -39.89 19.33 -22.29
CA SER A 142 -38.99 20.10 -23.17
C SER A 142 -37.54 19.61 -23.10
N LYS A 143 -36.90 19.47 -24.26
CA LYS A 143 -35.51 19.02 -24.44
C LYS A 143 -34.45 20.14 -24.31
N SER A 144 -34.87 21.37 -24.07
CA SER A 144 -33.98 22.53 -24.10
C SER A 144 -33.06 22.61 -22.86
N GLY A 145 -31.87 23.18 -23.04
CA GLY A 145 -30.90 23.43 -21.98
C GLY A 145 -29.72 22.44 -21.95
N ASN A 146 -28.82 22.66 -21.00
CA ASN A 146 -27.71 21.75 -20.71
C ASN A 146 -28.20 20.47 -20.01
N LYS A 147 -27.30 19.49 -19.83
CA LYS A 147 -27.66 18.16 -19.32
C LYS A 147 -28.31 18.21 -17.92
N CYS A 148 -27.77 19.00 -17.00
CA CYS A 148 -28.34 19.17 -15.66
C CYS A 148 -29.72 19.84 -15.68
N ALA A 149 -29.91 20.86 -16.53
CA ALA A 149 -31.22 21.51 -16.68
C ALA A 149 -32.27 20.54 -17.24
N LEU A 150 -31.89 19.69 -18.21
CA LEU A 150 -32.75 18.63 -18.72
C LEU A 150 -33.07 17.58 -17.63
N ALA A 151 -32.08 17.17 -16.83
CA ALA A 151 -32.28 16.24 -15.72
C ALA A 151 -33.31 16.77 -14.72
N LYS A 152 -33.17 18.04 -14.32
CA LYS A 152 -34.12 18.68 -13.41
C LYS A 152 -35.54 18.66 -13.95
N LYS A 153 -35.74 19.07 -15.22
CA LYS A 153 -37.07 19.04 -15.87
C LYS A 153 -37.67 17.64 -15.92
N LEU A 154 -36.85 16.63 -16.20
CA LEU A 154 -37.30 15.23 -16.23
C LEU A 154 -37.76 14.76 -14.85
N LEU A 155 -37.00 15.07 -13.81
CA LEU A 155 -37.33 14.71 -12.43
C LEU A 155 -38.58 15.45 -11.93
N ASP A 156 -38.69 16.75 -12.21
CA ASP A 156 -39.89 17.55 -11.92
C ASP A 156 -41.12 17.01 -12.67
N GLY A 157 -40.92 16.49 -13.90
CA GLY A 157 -41.91 15.74 -14.68
C GLY A 157 -42.14 14.29 -14.21
N GLY A 158 -41.68 13.93 -13.01
CA GLY A 158 -41.90 12.64 -12.37
C GLY A 158 -41.07 11.48 -12.95
N ALA A 159 -40.01 11.75 -13.71
CA ALA A 159 -39.08 10.72 -14.14
C ALA A 159 -38.36 10.12 -12.93
N LYS A 160 -38.13 8.80 -12.97
CA LYS A 160 -37.38 8.09 -11.94
C LYS A 160 -36.03 7.66 -12.51
N ILE A 161 -35.00 7.74 -11.67
CA ILE A 161 -33.67 7.22 -11.99
C ILE A 161 -33.73 5.69 -11.87
N ASP A 162 -33.45 4.98 -12.96
CA ASP A 162 -33.33 3.53 -12.96
C ASP A 162 -31.95 3.12 -12.46
N ARG A 163 -31.81 3.07 -11.13
CA ARG A 163 -30.55 2.68 -10.48
C ARG A 163 -30.18 1.22 -10.72
N ARG A 164 -31.11 0.35 -11.17
CA ARG A 164 -30.78 -1.04 -11.51
C ARG A 164 -29.99 -1.11 -12.81
N LYS A 165 -30.41 -0.34 -13.82
CA LYS A 165 -29.69 -0.25 -15.10
C LYS A 165 -28.29 0.36 -14.93
N HIS A 166 -28.13 1.27 -13.97
CA HIS A 166 -26.96 2.14 -13.87
C HIS A 166 -26.00 1.85 -12.70
N ARG A 167 -26.08 0.64 -12.11
CA ARG A 167 -25.16 0.15 -11.03
C ARG A 167 -25.23 0.97 -9.73
N GLY A 168 -26.45 1.19 -9.24
CA GLY A 168 -26.66 1.65 -7.87
C GLY A 168 -26.64 3.17 -7.70
N HIS A 169 -26.33 3.60 -6.48
CA HIS A 169 -26.29 5.01 -6.09
C HIS A 169 -24.94 5.63 -6.39
N LEU A 170 -24.95 6.90 -6.81
CA LEU A 170 -23.72 7.68 -6.93
C LEU A 170 -23.47 8.54 -5.70
N PHE A 171 -22.19 8.64 -5.33
CA PHE A 171 -21.71 9.37 -4.17
C PHE A 171 -20.50 10.25 -4.51
N ARG A 172 -20.23 11.20 -3.62
CA ARG A 172 -18.97 11.95 -3.53
C ARG A 172 -18.37 11.81 -2.13
N LEU A 173 -17.04 11.96 -2.06
CA LEU A 173 -16.36 12.14 -0.78
C LEU A 173 -16.74 13.52 -0.25
N THR A 174 -17.10 13.57 1.03
CA THR A 174 -17.22 14.84 1.75
C THR A 174 -15.84 15.34 2.15
N GLU A 175 -15.73 16.59 2.59
CA GLU A 175 -14.46 17.08 3.19
C GLU A 175 -14.05 16.22 4.38
N LYS A 176 -14.99 15.86 5.27
CA LYS A 176 -14.73 14.94 6.38
C LYS A 176 -14.15 13.60 5.92
N GLY A 177 -14.69 13.02 4.84
CA GLY A 177 -14.18 11.77 4.28
C GLY A 177 -12.79 11.91 3.69
N LYS A 178 -12.49 13.03 3.03
CA LYS A 178 -11.15 13.34 2.52
C LYS A 178 -10.17 13.52 3.66
N ASP A 179 -10.52 14.33 4.65
CA ASP A 179 -9.68 14.63 5.82
C ASP A 179 -9.33 13.34 6.58
N ALA A 180 -10.29 12.43 6.76
CA ALA A 180 -10.04 11.15 7.42
C ALA A 180 -9.08 10.24 6.62
N ILE A 181 -9.17 10.23 5.28
CA ILE A 181 -8.20 9.51 4.42
C ILE A 181 -6.81 10.15 4.52
N LEU A 182 -6.73 11.48 4.49
CA LEU A 182 -5.47 12.20 4.57
C LEU A 182 -4.81 12.04 5.94
N GLU A 183 -5.60 12.06 7.01
CA GLU A 183 -5.14 11.83 8.38
C GLU A 183 -4.53 10.43 8.51
N TYR A 184 -5.22 9.38 8.04
CA TYR A 184 -4.68 8.03 8.01
C TYR A 184 -3.32 7.97 7.30
N ARG A 185 -3.24 8.54 6.09
CA ARG A 185 -2.01 8.51 5.27
C ARG A 185 -0.87 9.30 5.92
N SER A 186 -1.18 10.44 6.52
CA SER A 186 -0.21 11.25 7.26
C SER A 186 0.33 10.51 8.48
N ASP A 187 -0.55 9.86 9.25
CA ASP A 187 -0.16 9.07 10.40
C ASP A 187 0.69 7.86 10.00
N GLU A 188 0.36 7.20 8.88
CA GLU A 188 1.10 6.07 8.34
C GLU A 188 2.52 6.50 7.95
N GLU A 189 2.62 7.61 7.21
CA GLU A 189 3.90 8.18 6.81
C GLU A 189 4.75 8.63 8.02
N ALA A 190 4.11 9.24 9.03
CA ALA A 190 4.76 9.62 10.27
C ALA A 190 5.31 8.40 11.03
N ALA A 191 4.53 7.32 11.13
CA ALA A 191 4.94 6.09 11.78
C ALA A 191 6.13 5.44 11.05
N ILE A 192 6.11 5.39 9.71
CA ILE A 192 7.22 4.87 8.90
C ILE A 192 8.49 5.68 9.13
N ARG A 193 8.41 7.01 9.10
CA ARG A 193 9.56 7.89 9.36
C ARG A 193 10.11 7.69 10.77
N CYS A 194 9.24 7.65 11.79
CA CYS A 194 9.66 7.44 13.18
C CYS A 194 10.35 6.07 13.36
N ALA A 195 9.83 5.02 12.74
CA ALA A 195 10.41 3.69 12.80
C ALA A 195 11.80 3.64 12.14
N ALA A 196 11.94 4.19 10.93
CA ALA A 196 13.22 4.26 10.24
C ALA A 196 14.25 5.11 11.01
N MET A 197 13.85 6.25 11.57
CA MET A 197 14.74 7.05 12.42
C MET A 197 15.17 6.33 13.69
N SER A 198 14.28 5.55 14.31
CA SER A 198 14.62 4.74 15.48
C SER A 198 15.64 3.65 15.13
N LEU A 199 15.44 2.93 14.02
CA LEU A 199 16.36 1.90 13.53
C LEU A 199 17.73 2.46 13.16
N LYS A 200 17.77 3.67 12.58
CA LYS A 200 19.02 4.38 12.29
C LYS A 200 19.84 4.66 13.56
N ASN A 201 19.16 4.85 14.69
CA ASN A 201 19.76 5.02 16.02
C ASN A 201 19.93 3.69 16.78
N LEU A 202 19.85 2.55 16.10
CA LEU A 202 19.93 1.20 16.70
C LEU A 202 18.86 0.92 17.77
N ASN A 203 17.74 1.65 17.72
CA ASN A 203 16.62 1.51 18.65
C ASN A 203 15.49 0.71 18.00
N TYR A 204 15.57 -0.63 18.10
CA TYR A 204 14.55 -1.53 17.58
C TYR A 204 13.19 -1.37 18.29
N ASP A 205 13.22 -1.27 19.62
CA ASP A 205 12.00 -1.10 20.43
C ASP A 205 11.27 0.20 20.11
N GLY A 206 12.01 1.27 19.83
CA GLY A 206 11.45 2.53 19.35
C GLY A 206 10.73 2.40 18.00
N ALA A 207 11.25 1.56 17.11
CA ALA A 207 10.60 1.30 15.82
C ALA A 207 9.32 0.48 15.97
N VAL A 208 9.34 -0.55 16.83
CA VAL A 208 8.14 -1.31 17.19
C VAL A 208 7.10 -0.40 17.85
N ALA A 209 7.52 0.47 18.77
CA ALA A 209 6.64 1.41 19.44
C ALA A 209 5.98 2.39 18.46
N ALA A 210 6.72 2.91 17.48
CA ALA A 210 6.18 3.81 16.45
C ALA A 210 5.05 3.15 15.64
N TYR A 211 5.23 1.90 15.21
CA TYR A 211 4.18 1.17 14.48
C TYR A 211 2.99 0.79 15.38
N ARG A 212 3.26 0.41 16.63
CA ARG A 212 2.18 0.14 17.60
C ARG A 212 1.34 1.37 17.90
N GLU A 213 1.93 2.56 17.96
CA GLU A 213 1.18 3.79 18.19
C GLU A 213 0.21 4.07 17.05
N PHE A 214 0.64 3.86 15.80
CA PHE A 214 -0.25 3.90 14.64
C PHE A 214 -1.39 2.88 14.77
N ASP A 215 -1.06 1.62 15.09
CA ASP A 215 -2.05 0.55 15.20
C ASP A 215 -3.03 0.75 16.36
N LYS A 216 -2.64 1.43 17.45
CA LYS A 216 -3.60 1.80 18.51
C LYS A 216 -4.73 2.66 17.99
N LYS A 217 -4.43 3.57 17.04
CA LYS A 217 -5.40 4.47 16.43
C LYS A 217 -6.15 3.80 15.28
N TRP A 218 -5.42 3.16 14.36
CA TRP A 218 -5.96 2.70 13.09
C TRP A 218 -6.14 1.19 12.99
N GLY A 219 -5.52 0.42 13.87
CA GLY A 219 -5.47 -1.03 13.78
C GLY A 219 -6.75 -1.72 14.24
N PHE A 220 -7.18 -2.76 13.52
CA PHE A 220 -8.33 -3.60 13.89
C PHE A 220 -8.24 -4.98 13.24
N ALA A 221 -9.04 -5.94 13.71
CA ALA A 221 -9.18 -7.25 13.08
C ALA A 221 -10.46 -7.31 12.23
N HIS A 222 -10.34 -7.73 10.98
CA HIS A 222 -11.47 -8.04 10.10
C HIS A 222 -12.35 -9.16 10.66
N THR A 223 -13.57 -9.28 10.12
CA THR A 223 -14.46 -10.43 10.37
C THR A 223 -13.85 -11.76 9.90
N SER A 224 -12.93 -11.72 8.93
CA SER A 224 -12.14 -12.89 8.47
C SER A 224 -11.03 -13.32 9.43
N GLY A 225 -10.76 -12.55 10.49
CA GLY A 225 -9.61 -12.74 11.39
C GLY A 225 -8.30 -12.13 10.89
N LYS A 226 -8.25 -11.64 9.64
CA LYS A 226 -7.10 -10.89 9.12
C LYS A 226 -6.96 -9.55 9.88
N LYS A 227 -5.73 -9.19 10.26
CA LYS A 227 -5.44 -7.94 10.99
C LYS A 227 -5.11 -6.82 10.01
N HIS A 228 -5.74 -5.67 10.21
CA HIS A 228 -5.38 -4.40 9.60
C HIS A 228 -4.47 -3.64 10.53
N THR A 229 -3.19 -3.72 10.26
CA THR A 229 -2.14 -3.03 11.01
C THR A 229 -1.11 -2.55 10.01
N ILE A 230 -0.42 -1.45 10.32
CA ILE A 230 0.78 -1.08 9.55
C ILE A 230 1.86 -2.12 9.77
N PHE A 231 1.93 -2.68 10.97
CA PHE A 231 2.88 -3.73 11.30
C PHE A 231 2.40 -5.04 10.68
N ALA A 232 2.97 -5.42 9.54
CA ALA A 232 2.71 -6.74 9.00
C ALA A 232 3.33 -7.76 9.94
N HIS A 233 2.45 -8.58 10.51
CA HIS A 233 2.84 -9.89 11.00
C HIS A 233 4.03 -9.82 11.98
N TYR A 234 3.68 -9.57 13.26
CA TYR A 234 4.45 -10.00 14.46
C TYR A 234 5.59 -9.10 14.88
N ASP A 235 5.99 -9.18 16.15
CA ASP A 235 7.31 -8.71 16.59
C ASP A 235 8.35 -9.62 15.90
N ILE A 236 8.65 -9.34 14.64
CA ILE A 236 9.63 -10.10 13.87
C ILE A 236 10.93 -10.08 14.68
N PRO A 237 11.49 -11.22 15.07
CA PRO A 237 12.71 -11.22 15.86
C PRO A 237 13.80 -10.45 15.13
N ARG A 238 14.51 -9.56 15.83
CA ARG A 238 15.58 -8.73 15.25
C ARG A 238 16.60 -9.55 14.44
N CYS A 239 16.85 -10.80 14.85
CA CYS A 239 17.75 -11.72 14.15
C CYS A 239 17.38 -11.96 12.68
N LYS A 240 16.11 -11.79 12.28
CA LYS A 240 15.66 -11.88 10.88
C LYS A 240 16.21 -10.76 10.00
N PHE A 241 16.63 -9.65 10.60
CA PHE A 241 17.20 -8.50 9.90
C PHE A 241 18.73 -8.48 9.91
N ARG A 242 19.37 -9.47 10.56
CA ARG A 242 20.81 -9.51 10.77
C ARG A 242 21.60 -9.29 9.49
N PHE A 243 21.20 -9.94 8.39
CA PHE A 243 21.86 -9.75 7.09
C PHE A 243 21.92 -8.28 6.71
N ILE A 244 20.78 -7.58 6.73
CA ILE A 244 20.69 -6.17 6.34
C ILE A 244 21.43 -5.29 7.36
N GLU A 245 21.36 -5.63 8.65
CA GLU A 245 22.07 -4.93 9.72
C GLU A 245 23.59 -4.94 9.50
N THR A 246 24.15 -6.08 9.10
CA THR A 246 25.60 -6.27 8.92
C THR A 246 26.05 -6.12 7.47
N TYR A 247 25.13 -5.96 6.51
CA TYR A 247 25.48 -5.86 5.10
C TYR A 247 26.35 -4.62 4.87
N PRO A 248 27.60 -4.78 4.40
CA PRO A 248 28.57 -3.69 4.44
C PRO A 248 28.32 -2.60 3.39
N MET A 249 27.63 -2.93 2.29
CA MET A 249 27.38 -2.02 1.17
C MET A 249 28.68 -1.38 0.63
N TRP A 250 29.74 -2.17 0.42
CA TRP A 250 31.06 -1.71 -0.05
C TRP A 250 31.00 -1.15 -1.47
N GLU A 251 30.09 -1.66 -2.28
CA GLU A 251 29.79 -1.24 -3.64
C GLU A 251 29.21 0.19 -3.74
N LEU A 252 28.77 0.75 -2.61
CA LEU A 252 28.29 2.13 -2.53
C LEU A 252 29.42 3.10 -2.17
N GLU A 253 29.62 4.12 -3.00
CA GLU A 253 30.50 5.27 -2.73
C GLU A 253 29.80 6.38 -1.92
N ASN A 254 28.60 6.09 -1.41
CA ASN A 254 27.82 7.00 -0.60
C ASN A 254 28.36 7.17 0.83
N THR A 255 27.92 8.23 1.50
CA THR A 255 28.25 8.48 2.90
C THR A 255 27.71 7.39 3.82
N ARG A 256 28.31 7.26 5.03
CA ARG A 256 27.78 6.41 6.10
C ARG A 256 26.32 6.74 6.42
N ASN A 257 25.96 8.02 6.42
CA ASN A 257 24.60 8.47 6.69
C ASN A 257 23.59 7.91 5.67
N PHE A 258 23.94 7.86 4.38
CA PHE A 258 23.10 7.23 3.36
C PHE A 258 22.95 5.73 3.60
N LYS A 259 24.06 5.01 3.82
CA LYS A 259 24.05 3.56 4.07
C LYS A 259 23.20 3.20 5.30
N ASP A 260 23.34 3.96 6.39
CA ASP A 260 22.57 3.76 7.63
C ASP A 260 21.08 4.08 7.42
N THR A 261 20.75 5.11 6.64
CA THR A 261 19.35 5.45 6.29
C THR A 261 18.74 4.36 5.40
N LEU A 262 19.47 3.88 4.39
CA LEU A 262 19.02 2.81 3.51
C LEU A 262 18.73 1.53 4.32
N ARG A 263 19.69 1.10 5.14
CA ARG A 263 19.53 -0.05 6.04
C ARG A 263 18.29 0.09 6.92
N ALA A 264 18.13 1.23 7.58
CA ALA A 264 17.00 1.49 8.45
C ALA A 264 15.65 1.45 7.71
N CYS A 265 15.57 2.04 6.51
CA CYS A 265 14.36 2.02 5.68
C CYS A 265 14.02 0.61 5.19
N LEU A 266 15.02 -0.21 4.85
CA LEU A 266 14.82 -1.61 4.45
C LEU A 266 14.28 -2.44 5.62
N ILE A 267 14.88 -2.32 6.80
CA ILE A 267 14.43 -3.04 8.00
C ILE A 267 13.02 -2.58 8.40
N ALA A 268 12.77 -1.27 8.46
CA ALA A 268 11.44 -0.70 8.68
C ALA A 268 10.44 -1.23 7.66
N GLY A 269 10.87 -1.35 6.39
CA GLY A 269 10.17 -2.01 5.28
C GLY A 269 9.66 -3.39 5.61
N LEU A 270 10.60 -4.27 5.94
CA LEU A 270 10.32 -5.66 6.22
C LEU A 270 9.50 -5.84 7.51
N MET A 271 9.70 -4.99 8.53
CA MET A 271 8.87 -4.93 9.73
C MET A 271 7.39 -4.70 9.44
N ARG A 272 7.06 -4.09 8.30
CA ARG A 272 5.68 -3.92 7.82
C ARG A 272 5.35 -4.75 6.57
N GLY A 273 6.15 -5.77 6.27
CA GLY A 273 5.92 -6.65 5.11
C GLY A 273 5.99 -5.93 3.76
N CYS A 274 6.67 -4.79 3.70
CA CYS A 274 6.85 -3.99 2.50
C CYS A 274 8.16 -4.39 1.81
N GLU A 275 8.03 -5.10 0.68
CA GLU A 275 9.14 -5.41 -0.23
C GLU A 275 9.04 -4.62 -1.55
N ASP A 276 8.05 -3.74 -1.69
CA ASP A 276 7.89 -2.91 -2.87
C ASP A 276 9.03 -1.88 -2.98
N ARG A 277 9.88 -2.06 -3.99
CA ARG A 277 11.09 -1.25 -4.19
C ARG A 277 10.79 0.24 -4.36
N LEU A 278 9.67 0.61 -4.97
CA LEU A 278 9.28 2.01 -5.17
C LEU A 278 8.93 2.68 -3.83
N THR A 279 8.14 1.99 -3.00
CA THR A 279 7.81 2.44 -1.65
C THR A 279 9.06 2.55 -0.77
N LEU A 280 9.96 1.57 -0.83
CA LEU A 280 11.20 1.60 -0.07
C LEU A 280 12.13 2.73 -0.52
N ARG A 281 12.26 2.95 -1.83
CA ARG A 281 12.97 4.11 -2.39
C ARG A 281 12.41 5.41 -1.84
N TYR A 282 11.08 5.61 -1.90
CA TYR A 282 10.45 6.83 -1.40
C TYR A 282 10.79 7.09 0.07
N ASN A 283 10.78 6.05 0.91
CA ASN A 283 11.16 6.19 2.32
C ASN A 283 12.60 6.66 2.50
N VAL A 284 13.54 6.10 1.72
CA VAL A 284 14.96 6.53 1.74
C VAL A 284 15.09 7.99 1.31
N GLU A 285 14.48 8.36 0.18
CA GLU A 285 14.53 9.73 -0.36
C GLU A 285 13.86 10.75 0.56
N SER A 286 12.84 10.33 1.33
CA SER A 286 12.19 11.19 2.32
C SER A 286 13.07 11.53 3.53
N LEU A 287 14.08 10.69 3.84
CA LEU A 287 14.95 10.82 5.01
C LEU A 287 16.40 11.19 4.66
N CYS A 288 16.81 11.02 3.41
CA CYS A 288 18.16 11.31 2.94
C CYS A 288 18.11 11.95 1.55
N ARG A 289 18.70 13.14 1.43
CA ARG A 289 18.79 13.89 0.16
C ARG A 289 19.94 13.42 -0.74
N GLU A 290 20.82 12.57 -0.23
CA GLU A 290 21.95 12.06 -1.01
C GLU A 290 21.47 11.03 -2.04
N THR A 291 21.84 11.25 -3.30
CA THR A 291 21.55 10.30 -4.39
C THR A 291 22.52 9.11 -4.34
N ILE A 292 22.03 7.92 -4.66
CA ILE A 292 22.86 6.71 -4.73
C ILE A 292 24.04 6.87 -5.70
N ARG A 293 25.21 6.35 -5.31
CA ARG A 293 26.44 6.25 -6.09
C ARG A 293 26.96 4.83 -6.03
N CYS A 294 26.67 4.07 -7.08
CA CYS A 294 27.06 2.66 -7.22
C CYS A 294 27.60 2.43 -8.64
N PRO A 295 28.88 2.77 -8.92
CA PRO A 295 29.43 2.67 -10.28
C PRO A 295 29.37 1.27 -10.88
N GLY A 296 29.45 0.23 -10.04
CA GLY A 296 29.37 -1.18 -10.45
C GLY A 296 27.97 -1.79 -10.36
N LEU A 297 26.88 -1.01 -10.36
CA LEU A 297 25.53 -1.49 -10.06
C LEU A 297 25.08 -2.64 -10.97
N THR A 298 25.30 -2.55 -12.29
CA THR A 298 24.92 -3.60 -13.25
C THR A 298 25.71 -4.88 -13.03
N GLY A 299 26.95 -4.78 -12.52
CA GLY A 299 27.78 -5.92 -12.15
C GLY A 299 27.29 -6.71 -10.93
N LEU A 300 26.26 -6.22 -10.22
CA LEU A 300 25.61 -6.93 -9.11
C LEU A 300 24.57 -7.95 -9.57
N PHE A 301 24.28 -8.02 -10.88
CA PHE A 301 23.23 -8.84 -11.47
C PHE A 301 23.82 -9.82 -12.48
N ASP A 302 23.37 -11.07 -12.40
CA ASP A 302 23.72 -12.13 -13.35
C ASP A 302 22.60 -12.26 -14.40
N TYR A 303 22.48 -11.23 -15.25
CA TYR A 303 21.49 -11.16 -16.33
C TYR A 303 22.16 -11.15 -17.70
N GLU A 304 21.38 -11.47 -18.74
CA GLU A 304 21.81 -11.35 -20.14
C GLU A 304 22.19 -9.90 -20.49
N LYS A 305 23.09 -9.74 -21.47
CA LYS A 305 23.67 -8.44 -21.83
C LYS A 305 22.62 -7.39 -22.20
N GLU A 306 21.57 -7.82 -22.88
CA GLU A 306 20.45 -7.01 -23.32
C GLU A 306 19.69 -6.44 -22.11
N ALA A 307 19.42 -7.27 -21.09
CA ALA A 307 18.77 -6.83 -19.87
C ALA A 307 19.65 -5.89 -19.04
N LEU A 308 20.96 -6.14 -18.98
CA LEU A 308 21.91 -5.23 -18.33
C LEU A 308 22.01 -3.88 -19.05
N TRP A 309 21.90 -3.87 -20.38
CA TRP A 309 21.85 -2.65 -21.18
C TRP A 309 20.59 -1.83 -20.88
N GLU A 310 19.41 -2.46 -20.88
CA GLU A 310 18.14 -1.79 -20.52
C GLU A 310 18.17 -1.24 -19.10
N MET A 311 18.74 -1.99 -18.15
CA MET A 311 18.93 -1.55 -16.79
C MET A 311 19.82 -0.29 -16.74
N GLN A 312 20.94 -0.28 -17.47
CA GLN A 312 21.83 0.87 -17.53
C GLN A 312 21.13 2.11 -18.11
N GLU A 313 20.34 1.94 -19.17
CA GLU A 313 19.54 3.04 -19.76
C GLU A 313 18.55 3.64 -18.76
N GLN A 314 17.85 2.80 -17.99
CA GLN A 314 16.92 3.27 -16.96
C GLN A 314 17.62 4.02 -15.82
N VAL A 315 18.82 3.57 -15.43
CA VAL A 315 19.67 4.23 -14.43
C VAL A 315 20.17 5.58 -14.93
N ASN A 316 20.63 5.64 -16.19
CA ASN A 316 21.08 6.88 -16.82
C ASN A 316 19.95 7.92 -16.93
N HIS A 317 18.72 7.45 -17.18
CA HIS A 317 17.55 8.33 -17.28
C HIS A 317 17.08 8.85 -15.92
N ASN A 318 17.15 8.04 -14.87
CA ASN A 318 16.65 8.39 -13.55
C ASN A 318 17.49 7.73 -12.44
N ALA A 319 18.16 8.56 -11.64
CA ALA A 319 18.96 8.08 -10.51
C ALA A 319 18.13 7.32 -9.46
N GLY A 320 16.83 7.56 -9.39
CA GLY A 320 15.92 6.78 -8.57
C GLY A 320 15.80 5.31 -9.00
N SER A 321 15.94 5.02 -10.30
CA SER A 321 15.99 3.65 -10.81
C SER A 321 17.19 2.89 -10.24
N ALA A 322 18.35 3.55 -10.10
CA ALA A 322 19.53 2.92 -9.50
C ALA A 322 19.28 2.50 -8.06
N LEU A 323 18.59 3.33 -7.28
CA LEU A 323 18.23 3.00 -5.90
C LEU A 323 17.23 1.84 -5.85
N GLU A 324 16.24 1.80 -6.74
CA GLU A 324 15.30 0.68 -6.84
C GLU A 324 15.98 -0.64 -7.19
N TYR A 325 16.91 -0.64 -8.15
CA TYR A 325 17.70 -1.82 -8.50
C TYR A 325 18.56 -2.26 -7.32
N TYR A 326 19.26 -1.33 -6.67
CA TYR A 326 20.09 -1.63 -5.53
C TYR A 326 19.29 -2.21 -4.35
N ILE A 327 18.13 -1.62 -4.02
CA ILE A 327 17.19 -2.17 -3.03
C ILE A 327 16.79 -3.61 -3.41
N SER A 328 16.47 -3.84 -4.68
CA SER A 328 16.09 -5.17 -5.18
C SER A 328 17.21 -6.20 -4.98
N HIS A 329 18.47 -5.79 -5.20
CA HIS A 329 19.66 -6.62 -4.96
C HIS A 329 19.81 -6.98 -3.47
N VAL A 330 19.76 -5.99 -2.58
CA VAL A 330 19.88 -6.24 -1.13
C VAL A 330 18.77 -7.16 -0.62
N LEU A 331 17.52 -6.94 -1.04
CA LEU A 331 16.39 -7.80 -0.69
C LEU A 331 16.56 -9.23 -1.23
N TYR A 332 17.11 -9.39 -2.44
CA TYR A 332 17.44 -10.69 -3.00
C TYR A 332 18.49 -11.44 -2.16
N LEU A 333 19.59 -10.77 -1.80
CA LEU A 333 20.62 -11.37 -0.95
C LEU A 333 20.08 -11.73 0.44
N SER A 334 19.29 -10.84 1.05
CA SER A 334 18.67 -11.11 2.34
C SER A 334 17.79 -12.37 2.34
N ARG A 335 17.12 -12.67 1.22
CA ARG A 335 16.31 -13.91 1.09
C ARG A 335 17.16 -15.16 0.88
N LYS A 336 18.31 -15.04 0.20
CA LYS A 336 19.25 -16.16 0.04
C LYS A 336 19.81 -16.61 1.38
N GLU A 337 20.23 -15.65 2.20
CA GLU A 337 20.77 -15.92 3.54
C GLU A 337 19.77 -16.67 4.44
N VAL A 338 18.50 -16.25 4.43
CA VAL A 338 17.43 -16.90 5.20
C VAL A 338 17.11 -18.33 4.73
N ARG A 339 17.44 -18.66 3.47
CA ARG A 339 17.14 -19.97 2.86
C ARG A 339 18.34 -20.93 2.88
N GLY A 340 19.51 -20.52 3.37
CA GLY A 340 20.68 -21.39 3.54
C GLY A 340 21.19 -22.02 2.24
N TYR A 341 21.20 -21.24 1.13
CA TYR A 341 21.76 -21.68 -0.15
C TYR A 341 23.21 -21.30 -0.32
#